data_AF-A0A412IF54-F1
#
_entry.id   AF-A0A412IF54-F1
#
_cell.length_a   1.000
_cell.length_b   1.000
_cell.length_c   1.000
_cell.angle_alpha   90.00
_cell.angle_beta   90.00
_cell.angle_gamma   90.00
#
_symmetry.space_group_name_H-M   'P 1'
#
loop_
_entity.id
_entity.type
_entity.pdbx_description
1 polymer ?
#
loop_
_entity_poly.entity_id
_entity_poly.type
_entity_poly.pdbx_seq_one_letter_code
_entity_poly.pdbx_strand_id
1 'polypeptide(L)'
;MKNVHIGSIIRTKLEESQLSIAEFAERINRTRPTVYDIFNRKSIDTDLLIKISEVLGYNFLQEVYLEDISKKELSNGNSSRYIVGVEVNEQDLKEYMKEQSSIILKIVDK
;
A
#
# COMPACT_ATOMS: atom_id res chain seq x y z
N MET A 1 -6.15 12.89 -12.33
CA MET A 1 -6.93 11.77 -11.74
C MET A 1 -6.70 10.54 -12.61
N LYS A 2 -6.31 9.39 -12.04
CA LYS A 2 -6.23 8.14 -12.81
C LYS A 2 -7.63 7.87 -13.41
N ASN A 3 -7.73 7.60 -14.71
CA ASN A 3 -9.00 7.22 -15.35
C ASN A 3 -9.29 5.75 -15.01
N VAL A 4 -9.61 5.49 -13.75
CA VAL A 4 -9.86 4.15 -13.22
C VAL A 4 -11.30 3.77 -13.48
N HIS A 5 -11.50 2.59 -14.07
CA HIS A 5 -12.81 1.99 -14.23
C HIS A 5 -13.00 0.89 -13.18
N ILE A 6 -13.54 1.23 -12.01
CA ILE A 6 -13.59 0.29 -10.86
C ILE A 6 -14.30 -1.02 -11.20
N GLY A 7 -15.38 -0.98 -11.99
CA GLY A 7 -16.10 -2.17 -12.41
C GLY A 7 -15.22 -3.16 -13.19
N SER A 8 -14.26 -2.66 -13.97
CA SER A 8 -13.35 -3.52 -14.74
C SER A 8 -12.35 -4.22 -13.82
N ILE A 9 -11.85 -3.51 -12.81
CA ILE A 9 -10.91 -4.08 -11.83
C ILE A 9 -11.62 -5.14 -10.98
N ILE A 10 -12.87 -4.87 -10.55
CA ILE A 10 -13.68 -5.85 -9.81
C ILE A 10 -13.89 -7.11 -10.66
N ARG A 11 -14.20 -6.97 -11.96
CA ARG A 11 -14.33 -8.12 -12.87
C ARG A 11 -13.05 -8.94 -12.91
N THR A 12 -11.90 -8.29 -13.15
CA THR A 12 -10.60 -8.98 -13.19
C THR A 12 -10.31 -9.71 -11.89
N LYS A 13 -10.55 -9.08 -10.74
CA LYS A 13 -10.31 -9.71 -9.44
C LYS A 13 -11.26 -10.87 -9.13
N LEU A 14 -12.50 -10.82 -9.63
CA LEU A 14 -13.42 -11.95 -9.55
C LEU A 14 -12.93 -13.11 -10.44
N GLU A 15 -12.49 -12.83 -11.67
CA GLU A 15 -11.96 -13.82 -12.61
C GLU A 15 -10.67 -14.49 -12.09
N GLU A 16 -9.85 -13.78 -11.33
CA GLU A 16 -8.67 -14.32 -10.62
C GLU A 16 -9.02 -15.11 -9.36
N SER A 17 -10.24 -14.96 -8.85
CA SER A 17 -10.72 -15.66 -7.66
C SER A 17 -11.25 -17.06 -8.01
N GLN A 18 -11.59 -17.85 -6.99
CA GLN A 18 -12.25 -19.15 -7.16
C GLN A 18 -13.79 -19.05 -7.16
N LEU A 19 -14.35 -17.84 -7.09
CA LEU A 19 -15.80 -17.65 -6.99
C LEU A 19 -16.45 -17.60 -8.37
N SER A 20 -17.56 -18.31 -8.52
CA SER A 20 -18.46 -18.07 -9.64
C SER A 20 -19.20 -16.73 -9.50
N ILE A 21 -19.70 -16.21 -10.62
CA ILE A 21 -20.54 -15.00 -10.62
C ILE A 21 -21.79 -15.15 -9.72
N ALA A 22 -22.36 -16.37 -9.61
CA ALA A 22 -23.50 -16.62 -8.74
C ALA A 22 -23.13 -16.50 -7.26
N GLU A 23 -22.06 -17.17 -6.83
CA GLU A 23 -21.59 -17.13 -5.45
C GLU A 23 -21.14 -15.72 -5.06
N PHE A 24 -20.47 -15.01 -5.97
CA PHE A 24 -20.10 -13.62 -5.76
C PHE A 24 -21.34 -12.73 -5.56
N ALA A 25 -22.33 -12.85 -6.46
CA ALA A 25 -23.57 -12.09 -6.37
C ALA A 25 -24.28 -12.32 -5.03
N GLU A 26 -24.40 -13.58 -4.61
CA GLU A 26 -24.99 -13.97 -3.32
C GLU A 26 -24.24 -13.35 -2.14
N ARG A 27 -22.90 -13.47 -2.11
CA ARG A 27 -22.07 -12.92 -1.03
C ARG A 27 -22.19 -11.39 -0.91
N ILE A 28 -22.33 -10.68 -2.02
CA ILE A 28 -22.54 -9.22 -2.00
C ILE A 28 -24.02 -8.83 -1.85
N ASN A 29 -24.94 -9.78 -1.69
CA ASN A 29 -26.39 -9.58 -1.61
C ASN A 29 -26.96 -8.86 -2.84
N ARG A 30 -26.63 -9.37 -4.03
CA ARG A 30 -27.05 -8.87 -5.34
C ARG A 30 -27.41 -10.00 -6.28
N THR A 31 -28.02 -9.65 -7.40
CA THR A 31 -28.34 -10.60 -8.47
C THR A 31 -27.23 -10.63 -9.52
N ARG A 32 -27.15 -11.72 -10.32
CA ARG A 32 -26.18 -11.81 -11.42
C ARG A 32 -26.28 -10.63 -12.41
N PRO A 33 -27.48 -10.21 -12.87
CA PRO A 33 -27.60 -9.00 -13.70
C PRO A 33 -27.00 -7.75 -13.04
N THR A 34 -27.22 -7.56 -11.74
CA THR A 34 -26.63 -6.41 -11.01
C THR A 34 -25.10 -6.49 -10.96
N VAL A 35 -24.53 -7.69 -10.87
CA VAL A 35 -23.07 -7.88 -10.95
C VAL A 35 -22.53 -7.48 -12.32
N TYR A 36 -23.19 -7.87 -13.41
CA TYR A 36 -22.79 -7.43 -14.75
C TYR A 36 -22.89 -5.91 -14.92
N ASP A 37 -23.92 -5.29 -14.34
CA ASP A 37 -24.05 -3.84 -14.31
C ASP A 37 -22.89 -3.19 -13.54
N ILE A 38 -22.54 -3.70 -12.35
CA ILE A 38 -21.38 -3.24 -11.56
C ILE A 38 -20.10 -3.25 -12.40
N PHE A 39 -19.86 -4.28 -13.21
CA PHE A 39 -18.66 -4.36 -14.05
C PHE A 39 -18.54 -3.23 -15.08
N ASN A 40 -19.66 -2.59 -15.45
CA ASN A 40 -19.69 -1.49 -16.41
C ASN A 40 -19.68 -0.11 -15.74
N ARG A 41 -19.62 -0.04 -14.41
CA ARG A 41 -19.61 1.24 -13.68
C ARG A 41 -18.19 1.78 -13.52
N LYS A 42 -18.03 3.07 -13.83
CA LYS A 42 -16.80 3.83 -13.56
C LYS A 42 -16.56 4.08 -12.08
N SER A 43 -17.63 4.19 -11.30
CA SER A 43 -17.61 4.46 -9.86
C SER A 43 -18.65 3.60 -9.13
N ILE A 44 -18.48 3.47 -7.82
CA ILE A 44 -19.36 2.68 -6.95
C ILE A 44 -19.35 3.29 -5.55
N ASP A 45 -20.42 3.11 -4.79
CA ASP A 45 -20.46 3.58 -3.41
C ASP A 45 -19.47 2.82 -2.52
N THR A 46 -18.97 3.49 -1.49
CA THR A 46 -17.90 2.99 -0.62
C THR A 46 -18.31 1.74 0.16
N ASP A 47 -19.56 1.66 0.63
CA ASP A 47 -20.05 0.52 1.41
C ASP A 47 -20.06 -0.76 0.55
N LEU A 48 -20.56 -0.65 -0.68
CA LEU A 48 -20.51 -1.76 -1.63
C LEU A 48 -19.07 -2.11 -2.02
N LEU A 49 -18.18 -1.12 -2.17
CA LEU A 49 -16.77 -1.36 -2.47
C LEU A 49 -16.06 -2.11 -1.35
N ILE A 50 -16.33 -1.76 -0.08
CA ILE A 50 -15.79 -2.45 1.10
C ILE A 50 -16.26 -3.89 1.11
N LYS A 51 -17.57 -4.13 0.92
CA LYS A 51 -18.11 -5.48 0.89
C LYS A 51 -17.49 -6.34 -0.22
N ILE A 52 -17.32 -5.77 -1.41
CA ILE A 52 -16.65 -6.44 -2.53
C ILE A 52 -15.17 -6.71 -2.20
N SER A 53 -14.49 -5.78 -1.53
CA SER A 53 -13.10 -5.93 -1.08
C SER A 53 -12.94 -7.13 -0.12
N GLU A 54 -13.86 -7.27 0.84
CA GLU A 54 -13.87 -8.38 1.80
C GLU A 54 -14.12 -9.73 1.09
N VAL A 55 -15.11 -9.78 0.20
CA VAL A 55 -15.47 -11.01 -0.51
C VAL A 55 -14.34 -11.50 -1.43
N LEU A 56 -13.63 -10.58 -2.07
CA LEU A 56 -12.54 -10.90 -3.00
C LEU A 56 -11.15 -10.87 -2.36
N GLY A 57 -11.04 -10.52 -1.07
CA GLY A 57 -9.77 -10.41 -0.38
C GLY A 57 -8.81 -9.40 -1.00
N TYR A 58 -9.32 -8.31 -1.59
CA TYR A 58 -8.52 -7.32 -2.32
C TYR A 58 -8.93 -5.90 -1.93
N ASN A 59 -7.95 -5.05 -1.63
CA ASN A 59 -8.19 -3.67 -1.20
C ASN A 59 -8.42 -2.73 -2.39
N PHE A 60 -9.66 -2.63 -2.87
CA PHE A 60 -10.01 -1.74 -3.98
C PHE A 60 -9.93 -0.25 -3.61
N LEU A 61 -10.07 0.11 -2.32
CA LEU A 61 -9.91 1.49 -1.87
C LEU A 61 -8.48 1.97 -2.12
N GLN A 62 -7.50 1.10 -1.88
CA GLN A 62 -6.10 1.40 -2.16
C GLN A 62 -5.83 1.59 -3.65
N GLU A 63 -6.44 0.77 -4.51
CA GLU A 63 -6.24 0.85 -5.96
C GLU A 63 -6.83 2.14 -6.57
N VAL A 64 -7.98 2.60 -6.07
CA VAL A 64 -8.75 3.70 -6.67
C VAL A 64 -8.55 5.05 -5.98
N TYR A 65 -8.46 5.07 -4.65
CA TYR A 65 -8.50 6.31 -3.85
C TYR A 65 -7.19 6.63 -3.15
N LEU A 66 -6.41 5.62 -2.77
CA LEU A 66 -5.08 5.86 -2.22
C LEU A 66 -4.12 5.99 -3.41
N GLU A 67 -3.85 7.22 -3.85
CA GLU A 67 -2.71 7.48 -4.75
C GLU A 67 -1.49 6.77 -4.20
N ASP A 68 -0.84 5.91 -5.00
CA ASP A 68 0.37 5.14 -4.71
C ASP A 68 1.15 5.68 -3.49
N ILE A 69 0.66 5.42 -2.27
CA ILE A 69 1.35 5.85 -1.05
C ILE A 69 2.65 5.07 -1.03
N SER A 70 2.67 3.85 -1.57
CA SER A 70 3.87 3.08 -1.87
C SER A 70 4.82 3.76 -2.88
N LYS A 71 4.37 4.43 -3.95
CA LYS A 71 5.32 5.19 -4.79
C LYS A 71 5.76 6.48 -4.11
N LYS A 72 4.90 7.17 -3.35
CA LYS A 72 5.28 8.33 -2.54
C LYS A 72 6.14 7.95 -1.33
N GLU A 73 6.08 6.75 -0.77
CA GLU A 73 6.92 6.25 0.33
C GLU A 73 8.19 5.53 -0.18
N LEU A 74 8.19 5.01 -1.41
CA LEU A 74 9.44 4.61 -2.10
C LEU A 74 10.14 5.81 -2.76
N SER A 75 9.46 6.93 -3.05
CA SER A 75 10.08 8.20 -3.51
C SER A 75 10.31 9.23 -2.39
N ASN A 76 9.58 9.16 -1.28
CA ASN A 76 9.94 9.76 0.02
C ASN A 76 10.76 8.78 0.88
N GLY A 77 11.07 7.60 0.33
CA GLY A 77 12.03 6.64 0.87
C GLY A 77 13.49 7.07 0.66
N ASN A 78 13.73 8.18 -0.03
CA ASN A 78 14.86 9.04 0.28
C ASN A 78 14.50 9.92 1.48
N SER A 79 14.30 9.31 2.65
CA SER A 79 14.75 10.00 3.85
C SER A 79 16.25 10.09 3.69
N SER A 80 16.73 11.19 3.11
CA SER A 80 18.16 11.46 2.97
C SER A 80 18.81 11.11 4.29
N ARG A 81 19.61 10.05 4.31
CA ARG A 81 20.35 9.66 5.49
C ARG A 81 21.56 10.56 5.56
N TYR A 82 21.58 11.44 6.55
CA TYR A 82 22.72 12.30 6.82
C TYR A 82 23.59 11.64 7.87
N ILE A 83 24.90 11.62 7.63
CA ILE A 83 25.89 11.36 8.67
C ILE A 83 26.39 12.73 9.11
N VAL A 84 26.12 13.09 10.36
CA VAL A 84 26.69 14.29 10.98
C VAL A 84 27.92 13.85 11.76
N GLY A 85 29.11 14.18 11.26
CA GLY A 85 30.36 13.97 11.96
C GLY A 85 30.59 15.09 12.97
N VAL A 86 30.78 14.75 14.23
CA VAL A 86 31.22 15.66 15.29
C VAL A 86 32.55 15.14 15.82
N GLU A 87 33.54 16.01 15.94
CA GLU A 87 34.78 15.65 16.63
C GLU A 87 34.49 15.53 18.13
N VAL A 88 34.82 14.38 18.69
CA VAL A 88 34.64 14.08 20.11
C VAL A 88 35.94 13.55 20.68
N ASN A 89 36.16 13.77 21.98
CA ASN A 89 37.28 13.15 22.68
C ASN A 89 36.98 11.67 22.99
N GLU A 90 38.00 10.94 23.44
CA GLU A 90 37.89 9.50 23.72
C GLU A 90 36.95 9.16 24.88
N GLN A 91 36.80 10.07 25.86
CA GLN A 91 35.91 9.86 27.02
C GLN A 91 34.44 9.94 26.58
N ASP A 92 34.08 10.99 25.85
CA ASP A 92 32.71 11.21 25.35
C ASP A 92 32.29 10.08 24.38
N LEU A 93 33.22 9.63 23.52
CA LEU A 93 32.96 8.52 22.60
C LEU A 93 32.57 7.23 23.34
N LYS A 94 33.28 6.90 24.43
CA LYS A 94 33.00 5.70 25.24
C LYS A 94 31.64 5.77 25.94
N GLU A 95 31.13 6.97 26.22
CA GLU A 95 29.82 7.18 26.80
C GLU A 95 28.71 6.94 25.76
N TYR A 96 28.84 7.51 24.56
CA TYR A 96 27.91 7.27 23.44
C TYR A 96 27.81 5.79 23.02
N MET A 97 28.90 5.03 23.16
CA MET A 97 28.93 3.59 22.83
C MET A 97 28.08 2.72 23.75
N LYS A 98 27.64 3.22 24.92
CA LYS A 98 26.88 2.41 25.89
C LYS A 98 25.38 2.33 25.59
N GLU A 99 24.83 3.22 24.76
CA GLU A 99 23.38 3.38 24.62
C GLU A 99 22.78 3.01 23.25
N GLN A 100 23.58 2.71 22.20
CA GLN A 100 23.04 2.54 20.85
C GLN A 100 23.83 1.57 19.96
N SER A 101 23.11 0.96 19.00
CA SER A 101 23.67 0.23 17.85
C SER A 101 24.26 1.22 16.82
N SER A 102 25.50 1.67 17.05
CA SER A 102 26.16 2.71 16.24
C SER A 102 27.22 2.16 15.28
N ILE A 103 27.41 2.83 14.13
CA ILE A 103 28.49 2.58 13.16
C ILE A 103 29.60 3.63 13.37
N ILE A 104 30.87 3.22 13.46
CA ILE A 104 32.02 4.11 13.70
C ILE A 104 32.87 4.22 12.43
N LEU A 105 33.16 5.46 12.01
CA LEU A 105 34.12 5.79 10.96
C LEU A 105 35.33 6.48 11.59
N LYS A 106 36.52 5.87 11.49
CA LYS A 106 37.78 6.47 11.92
C LYS A 106 38.49 7.07 10.72
N ILE A 107 38.70 8.38 10.73
CA ILE A 107 39.56 9.06 9.76
C ILE A 107 40.99 8.94 10.27
N VAL A 108 41.90 8.46 9.42
CA VAL A 108 43.33 8.34 9.71
C VAL A 108 44.07 9.24 8.73
N ASP A 109 44.65 10.32 9.23
CA ASP A 109 45.58 11.13 8.43
C ASP A 109 46.88 10.34 8.20
N LYS A 110 47.40 10.40 6.97
CA LYS A 110 48.68 9.77 6.58
C LYS A 110 49.88 10.58 7.05
#